data_AF-A0AAN7FA88-F1
#
_entry.id   AF-A0AAN7FA88-F1
#
_cell.length_a   1.000
_cell.length_b   1.000
_cell.length_c   1.000
_cell.angle_alpha   90.00
_cell.angle_beta   90.00
_cell.angle_gamma   90.00
#
_symmetry.space_group_name_H-M   'P 1'
#
loop_
_entity.id
_entity.type
_entity.pdbx_description
1 polymer ?
#
loop_
_entity_poly.entity_id
_entity_poly.type
_entity_poly.pdbx_seq_one_letter_code
_entity_poly.pdbx_strand_id
1 'polypeptide(L)'
;MVKDIQCSLNMYETKPQTHSDTTAISIWLYITQRYQLKIHPSQPQGVETIVEDIVSPQFYAQVKIPLFVTGLRYARHNYLSRELSKLNLDPTVCEFFREQIESCVFGEVDKSGCSFKEDFEIVAQLHVFKTESVDKEEFNRHSCQIHGIEISDLLNWNPSLESLT
;
A
#
# COMPACT_ATOMS: atom_id res chain seq x y z
N MET A 1 14.14 -2.94 -15.16
CA MET A 1 13.36 -3.29 -13.95
C MET A 1 11.87 -3.16 -14.20
N VAL A 2 11.12 -4.26 -14.05
CA VAL A 2 9.65 -4.29 -14.18
C VAL A 2 9.03 -4.32 -12.79
N LYS A 3 7.95 -3.58 -12.58
CA LYS A 3 7.25 -3.48 -11.28
C LYS A 3 5.79 -3.86 -11.46
N ASP A 4 5.37 -4.90 -10.73
CA ASP A 4 3.98 -5.39 -10.69
C ASP A 4 3.42 -5.22 -9.28
N ILE A 5 2.17 -4.75 -9.19
CA ILE A 5 1.48 -4.52 -7.92
C ILE A 5 0.13 -5.22 -7.98
N GLN A 6 -0.06 -6.19 -7.09
CA GLN A 6 -1.29 -6.94 -6.94
C GLN A 6 -1.92 -6.60 -5.58
N CYS A 7 -3.23 -6.34 -5.59
CA CYS A 7 -3.98 -6.05 -4.38
C CYS A 7 -5.06 -7.11 -4.18
N SER A 8 -5.19 -7.61 -2.95
CA SER A 8 -6.32 -8.40 -2.51
C SER A 8 -6.99 -7.68 -1.36
N LEU A 9 -8.31 -7.54 -1.43
CA LEU A 9 -9.09 -6.80 -0.46
C LEU A 9 -10.28 -7.63 -0.01
N ASN A 10 -10.46 -7.70 1.31
CA ASN A 10 -11.66 -8.21 1.92
C ASN A 10 -12.31 -7.08 2.74
N MET A 11 -13.57 -6.77 2.45
CA MET A 11 -14.34 -5.75 3.15
C MET A 11 -15.62 -6.35 3.70
N TYR A 12 -15.91 -6.08 4.98
CA TYR A 12 -17.14 -6.53 5.62
C TYR A 12 -17.60 -5.52 6.68
N GLU A 13 -18.91 -5.44 6.87
CA GLU A 13 -19.52 -4.69 7.95
C GLU A 13 -19.29 -5.40 9.30
N THR A 14 -19.05 -4.63 10.35
CA THR A 14 -18.96 -5.11 11.72
C THR A 14 -19.87 -4.32 12.64
N LYS A 15 -20.23 -4.92 13.77
CA LYS A 15 -20.87 -4.17 14.85
C LYS A 15 -19.91 -3.09 15.35
N PRO A 16 -20.43 -1.89 15.63
CA PRO A 16 -19.64 -0.81 16.18
C PRO A 16 -19.00 -1.18 17.51
N GLN A 17 -17.71 -0.90 17.66
CA GLN A 17 -17.00 -1.18 18.92
C GLN A 17 -17.23 -0.09 19.97
N THR A 18 -17.62 1.11 19.52
CA THR A 18 -17.93 2.25 20.39
C THR A 18 -19.23 2.90 19.95
N HIS A 19 -20.21 2.98 20.85
CA HIS A 19 -21.39 3.81 20.66
C HIS A 19 -20.94 5.27 20.68
N SER A 20 -20.80 5.84 19.50
CA SER A 20 -20.49 7.24 19.30
C SER A 20 -21.76 7.92 18.82
N ASP A 21 -21.99 9.17 19.18
CA ASP A 21 -23.00 10.00 18.52
C ASP A 21 -22.55 10.22 17.05
N THR A 22 -22.80 9.27 16.15
CA THR A 22 -22.12 9.22 14.85
C THR A 22 -22.88 9.95 13.75
N THR A 23 -22.13 10.87 13.13
CA THR A 23 -22.44 11.50 11.84
C THR A 23 -21.45 11.02 10.77
N ALA A 24 -20.83 9.84 10.94
CA ALA A 24 -19.75 9.34 10.09
C ALA A 24 -19.72 7.80 10.02
N ILE A 25 -19.24 7.29 8.87
CA ILE A 25 -18.89 5.89 8.62
C ILE A 25 -17.43 5.69 9.00
N SER A 26 -17.12 4.66 9.78
CA SER A 26 -15.72 4.32 10.12
C SER A 26 -15.25 3.12 9.32
N ILE A 27 -14.10 3.24 8.68
CA ILE A 27 -13.42 2.15 7.99
C ILE A 27 -12.11 1.85 8.73
N TRP A 28 -12.04 0.68 9.34
CA TRP A 28 -10.85 0.14 9.96
C TRP A 28 -10.02 -0.59 8.91
N LEU A 29 -8.78 -0.15 8.73
CA LEU A 29 -7.86 -0.65 7.72
C LEU A 29 -6.81 -1.53 8.37
N TYR A 30 -6.66 -2.74 7.86
CA TYR A 30 -5.59 -3.67 8.22
C TYR A 30 -4.80 -4.00 6.97
N ILE A 31 -3.56 -3.51 6.90
CA ILE A 31 -2.75 -3.54 5.68
C ILE A 31 -1.53 -4.41 5.90
N THR A 32 -1.33 -5.39 5.04
CA THR A 32 -0.11 -6.21 5.01
C THR A 32 0.54 -6.06 3.66
N GLN A 33 1.84 -5.76 3.63
CA GLN A 33 2.60 -5.64 2.39
C GLN A 33 3.60 -6.79 2.29
N ARG A 34 3.68 -7.43 1.13
CA ARG A 34 4.76 -8.36 0.81
C ARG A 34 5.47 -7.86 -0.44
N TYR A 35 6.78 -7.78 -0.35
CA TYR A 35 7.67 -7.37 -1.42
C TYR A 35 8.51 -8.56 -1.86
N GLN A 36 8.60 -8.78 -3.17
CA GLN A 36 9.51 -9.76 -3.76
C GLN A 36 10.38 -9.14 -4.84
N LEU A 37 11.69 -9.39 -4.76
CA LEU A 37 12.62 -9.14 -5.85
C LEU A 37 12.94 -10.47 -6.57
N LYS A 38 12.67 -10.49 -7.87
CA LYS A 38 12.88 -11.64 -8.74
C LYS A 38 13.95 -11.35 -9.78
N ILE A 39 14.78 -12.35 -10.05
CA ILE A 39 15.72 -12.34 -11.17
C ILE A 39 15.07 -13.08 -12.34
N HIS A 40 14.87 -12.37 -13.44
CA HIS A 40 14.47 -12.99 -14.68
C HIS A 40 15.64 -13.78 -15.29
N PRO A 41 15.38 -15.01 -15.76
CA PRO A 41 16.41 -15.82 -16.37
C PRO A 41 16.83 -15.23 -17.71
N SER A 42 18.14 -15.19 -17.97
CA SER A 42 18.70 -14.76 -19.27
C SER A 42 18.34 -15.67 -20.45
N GLN A 43 17.80 -16.87 -20.17
CA GLN A 43 17.43 -17.86 -21.17
C GLN A 43 15.93 -18.20 -21.04
N PRO A 44 15.20 -18.45 -22.14
CA PRO A 44 13.76 -18.72 -22.13
C PRO A 44 13.33 -19.96 -21.33
N GLN A 45 14.27 -20.87 -21.03
CA GLN A 45 14.05 -22.10 -20.27
C GLN A 45 14.64 -22.03 -18.84
N GLY A 46 15.12 -20.86 -18.42
CA GLY A 46 15.69 -20.68 -17.09
C GLY A 46 14.63 -20.59 -15.99
N VAL A 47 15.05 -20.82 -14.75
CA VAL A 47 14.18 -20.73 -13.57
C VAL A 47 14.26 -19.32 -12.98
N GLU A 48 13.11 -18.70 -12.72
CA GLU A 48 13.06 -17.45 -11.96
C GLU A 48 13.58 -17.67 -10.54
N THR A 49 14.46 -16.77 -10.07
CA THR A 49 15.03 -16.85 -8.73
C THR A 49 14.51 -15.69 -7.89
N ILE A 50 13.90 -16.00 -6.73
CA ILE A 50 13.54 -14.98 -5.73
C ILE A 50 14.76 -14.73 -4.87
N VAL A 51 15.22 -13.49 -4.83
CA VAL A 51 16.41 -13.09 -4.05
C VAL A 51 16.06 -12.32 -2.78
N GLU A 52 14.88 -11.71 -2.74
CA GLU A 52 14.38 -11.00 -1.56
C GLU A 52 12.88 -11.26 -1.43
N ASP A 53 12.43 -11.55 -0.20
CA ASP A 53 11.04 -11.77 0.14
C ASP A 53 10.77 -11.18 1.53
N ILE A 54 10.23 -9.96 1.55
CA ILE A 54 9.95 -9.22 2.78
C ILE A 54 8.45 -9.17 2.99
N VAL A 55 8.01 -9.59 4.17
CA VAL A 55 6.64 -9.36 4.64
C VAL A 55 6.68 -8.28 5.70
N SER A 56 6.02 -7.16 5.45
CA SER A 56 5.90 -6.06 6.41
C SER A 56 5.09 -6.50 7.62
N PRO A 57 5.35 -5.95 8.82
CA PRO A 57 4.37 -5.98 9.89
C PRO A 57 3.02 -5.44 9.40
N GLN A 58 1.93 -5.95 9.98
CA GLN A 58 0.61 -5.43 9.69
C GLN A 58 0.51 -3.99 10.21
N PHE A 59 0.12 -3.09 9.33
CA PHE A 59 -0.17 -1.70 9.64
C PHE A 59 -1.68 -1.52 9.81
N TYR A 60 -2.08 -0.67 10.74
CA TYR A 60 -3.48 -0.38 11.03
C TYR A 60 -3.77 1.12 10.91
N ALA A 61 -4.93 1.46 10.35
CA ALA A 61 -5.42 2.83 10.26
C ALA A 61 -6.94 2.90 10.36
N GLN A 62 -7.46 4.10 10.60
CA GLN A 62 -8.89 4.38 10.56
C GLN A 62 -9.17 5.54 9.61
N VAL A 63 -10.14 5.35 8.71
CA VAL A 63 -10.70 6.41 7.89
C VAL A 63 -12.12 6.66 8.34
N LYS A 64 -12.42 7.89 8.77
CA LYS A 64 -13.79 8.29 9.15
C LYS A 64 -14.37 9.15 8.04
N ILE A 65 -15.47 8.73 7.44
CA ILE A 65 -16.15 9.43 6.34
C ILE A 65 -17.42 10.07 6.90
N PRO A 66 -17.52 11.40 6.97
CA PRO A 66 -18.74 12.04 7.43
C PRO A 66 -19.94 11.74 6.50
N LEU A 67 -21.10 11.45 7.08
CA LEU A 67 -22.34 11.13 6.34
C LEU A 67 -22.79 12.30 5.44
N PHE A 68 -22.53 13.55 5.80
CA PHE A 68 -22.86 14.66 4.90
C PHE A 68 -22.02 14.66 3.61
N VAL A 69 -20.82 14.07 3.63
CA VAL A 69 -19.96 13.90 2.44
C VAL A 69 -20.53 12.80 1.53
N THR A 70 -21.21 11.81 2.10
CA THR A 70 -21.78 10.69 1.33
C THR A 70 -22.94 11.13 0.45
N GLY A 71 -23.53 12.32 0.61
CA GLY A 71 -24.54 12.83 -0.33
C GLY A 71 -23.99 13.41 -1.64
N LEU A 72 -22.68 13.71 -1.72
CA LEU A 72 -22.11 14.55 -2.78
C LEU A 72 -20.93 13.86 -3.48
N ARG A 73 -21.13 13.31 -4.68
CA ARG A 73 -20.13 12.49 -5.42
C ARG A 73 -18.73 13.13 -5.50
N TYR A 74 -18.65 14.43 -5.80
CA TYR A 74 -17.37 15.14 -5.88
C TYR A 74 -16.70 15.31 -4.50
N ALA A 75 -17.49 15.53 -3.45
CA ALA A 75 -16.99 15.61 -2.09
C ALA A 75 -16.49 14.24 -1.59
N ARG A 76 -17.21 13.15 -1.92
CA ARG A 76 -16.81 11.76 -1.63
C ARG A 76 -15.39 11.49 -2.14
N HIS A 77 -15.17 11.74 -3.42
CA HIS A 77 -13.90 11.48 -4.09
C HIS A 77 -12.73 12.27 -3.49
N ASN A 78 -12.90 13.58 -3.33
CA ASN A 78 -11.86 14.45 -2.80
C ASN A 78 -11.52 14.14 -1.34
N TYR A 79 -12.55 13.83 -0.54
CA TYR A 79 -12.37 13.47 0.85
C TYR A 79 -11.59 12.16 0.98
N LEU A 80 -11.99 11.11 0.26
CA LEU A 80 -11.28 9.83 0.26
C LEU A 80 -9.84 9.97 -0.23
N SER A 81 -9.63 10.69 -1.33
CA SER A 81 -8.28 10.93 -1.86
C SER A 81 -7.37 11.57 -0.82
N ARG A 82 -7.88 12.58 -0.09
CA ARG A 82 -7.15 13.26 0.99
C ARG A 82 -6.90 12.35 2.20
N GLU A 83 -7.85 11.51 2.59
CA GLU A 83 -7.66 10.63 3.75
C GLU A 83 -6.70 9.47 3.42
N LEU A 84 -6.82 8.87 2.23
CA LEU A 84 -5.96 7.77 1.79
C LEU A 84 -4.52 8.23 1.53
N SER A 85 -4.29 9.47 1.09
CA SER A 85 -2.93 9.98 0.90
C SER A 85 -2.12 10.06 2.19
N LYS A 86 -2.78 10.15 3.36
CA LYS A 86 -2.12 10.12 4.68
C LYS A 86 -1.55 8.75 5.04
N LEU A 87 -1.99 7.68 4.37
CA LEU A 87 -1.55 6.31 4.66
C LEU A 87 -0.18 5.99 4.05
N ASN A 88 0.40 6.90 3.26
CA ASN A 88 1.69 6.73 2.58
C ASN A 88 1.80 5.40 1.80
N LEU A 89 0.68 4.97 1.21
CA LEU A 89 0.63 3.79 0.36
C LEU A 89 1.05 4.16 -1.07
N ASP A 90 1.37 3.12 -1.82
CA ASP A 90 1.63 3.24 -3.26
C ASP A 90 0.44 3.90 -3.97
N PRO A 91 0.64 4.84 -4.92
CA PRO A 91 -0.46 5.48 -5.63
C PRO A 91 -1.43 4.48 -6.26
N THR A 92 -0.93 3.40 -6.89
CA THR A 92 -1.78 2.37 -7.50
C THR A 92 -2.64 1.65 -6.46
N VAL A 93 -2.09 1.42 -5.27
CA VAL A 93 -2.83 0.81 -4.15
C VAL A 93 -3.90 1.77 -3.62
N CYS A 94 -3.57 3.06 -3.48
CA CYS A 94 -4.53 4.10 -3.08
C CYS A 94 -5.71 4.20 -4.05
N GLU A 95 -5.44 4.18 -5.36
CA GLU A 95 -6.50 4.24 -6.38
C GLU A 95 -7.39 3.01 -6.34
N PHE A 96 -6.81 1.82 -6.34
CA PHE A 96 -7.55 0.57 -6.19
C PHE A 96 -8.44 0.62 -4.94
N PHE A 97 -7.87 1.00 -3.80
CA PHE A 97 -8.61 0.98 -2.55
C PHE A 97 -9.73 2.03 -2.50
N ARG A 98 -9.50 3.22 -3.08
CA ARG A 98 -10.53 4.25 -3.25
C ARG A 98 -11.72 3.72 -4.03
N GLU A 99 -11.49 3.06 -5.18
CA GLU A 99 -12.56 2.51 -6.01
C GLU A 99 -13.39 1.46 -5.27
N GLN A 100 -12.72 0.62 -4.47
CA GLN A 100 -13.40 -0.39 -3.65
C GLN A 100 -14.24 0.24 -2.54
N ILE A 101 -13.72 1.28 -1.85
CA ILE A 101 -14.51 2.03 -0.87
C ILE A 101 -15.71 2.69 -1.54
N GLU A 102 -15.52 3.34 -2.69
CA GLU A 102 -16.60 4.00 -3.41
C GLU A 102 -17.70 3.00 -3.82
N SER A 103 -17.32 1.82 -4.30
CA SER A 103 -18.24 0.76 -4.70
C SER A 103 -18.98 0.12 -3.50
N CYS A 104 -18.22 -0.33 -2.48
CA CYS A 104 -18.77 -1.08 -1.36
C CYS A 104 -19.48 -0.18 -0.34
N VAL A 105 -18.86 0.94 0.04
CA VAL A 105 -19.38 1.77 1.15
C VAL A 105 -20.48 2.68 0.64
N PHE A 106 -20.26 3.39 -0.46
CA PHE A 106 -21.29 4.30 -0.98
C PHE A 106 -22.38 3.57 -1.75
N GLY A 107 -22.09 2.40 -2.33
CA GLY A 107 -23.13 1.53 -2.88
C GLY A 107 -24.16 1.11 -1.83
N GLU A 108 -23.72 0.78 -0.62
CA GLU A 108 -24.65 0.46 0.48
C GLU A 108 -25.37 1.70 1.01
N VAL A 109 -24.71 2.87 1.04
CA VAL A 109 -25.36 4.15 1.41
C VAL A 109 -26.48 4.54 0.45
N ASP A 110 -26.23 4.38 -0.85
CA ASP A 110 -27.20 4.74 -1.88
C ASP A 110 -28.41 3.78 -1.85
N LYS A 111 -28.23 2.50 -1.46
CA LYS A 111 -29.32 1.52 -1.28
C LYS A 111 -30.15 1.75 -0.01
N SER A 112 -29.50 2.12 1.10
CA SER A 112 -30.16 2.29 2.40
C SER A 112 -30.84 3.65 2.59
N GLY A 113 -30.71 4.54 1.60
CA GLY A 113 -31.42 5.81 1.53
C GLY A 113 -31.10 6.73 2.72
N CYS A 114 -29.83 7.10 2.89
CA CYS A 114 -29.34 8.02 3.93
C CYS A 114 -29.80 7.73 5.38
N SER A 115 -30.41 6.57 5.64
CA SER A 115 -31.03 6.23 6.93
C SER A 115 -30.09 5.44 7.83
N PHE A 116 -28.81 5.82 7.85
CA PHE A 116 -27.89 5.33 8.87
C PHE A 116 -28.25 5.98 10.21
N LYS A 117 -29.22 5.36 10.90
CA LYS A 117 -29.59 5.71 12.27
C LYS A 117 -28.68 5.02 13.30
N GLU A 118 -27.77 4.16 12.84
CA GLU A 118 -26.88 3.36 13.67
C GLU A 118 -25.44 3.43 13.14
N ASP A 119 -24.48 3.25 14.07
CA ASP A 119 -23.05 3.29 13.78
C ASP A 119 -22.69 2.24 12.71
N PHE A 120 -22.20 2.71 11.55
CA PHE A 120 -21.77 1.83 10.46
C PHE A 120 -20.25 1.72 10.46
N GLU A 121 -19.75 0.56 10.85
CA GLU A 121 -18.33 0.23 10.85
C GLU A 121 -18.01 -0.81 9.79
N ILE A 122 -16.99 -0.53 8.99
CA ILE A 122 -16.45 -1.47 8.00
C ILE A 122 -15.04 -1.84 8.41
N VAL A 123 -14.73 -3.12 8.31
CA VAL A 123 -13.36 -3.63 8.35
C VAL A 123 -12.90 -3.89 6.93
N ALA A 124 -11.75 -3.34 6.57
CA ALA A 124 -11.07 -3.56 5.30
C ALA A 124 -9.70 -4.19 5.55
N GLN A 125 -9.52 -5.42 5.08
CA GLN A 125 -8.26 -6.15 5.13
C GLN A 125 -7.62 -6.11 3.74
N LEU A 126 -6.55 -5.33 3.62
CA LEU A 126 -5.83 -5.09 2.37
C LEU A 126 -4.49 -5.82 2.40
N HIS A 127 -4.30 -6.73 1.45
CA HIS A 127 -3.04 -7.38 1.18
C HIS A 127 -2.45 -6.81 -0.10
N VAL A 128 -1.27 -6.20 0.02
CA VAL A 128 -0.54 -5.63 -1.11
C VAL A 128 0.65 -6.53 -1.40
N PHE A 129 0.73 -7.02 -2.63
CA PHE A 129 1.85 -7.82 -3.11
C PHE A 129 2.57 -7.06 -4.21
N LYS A 130 3.81 -6.66 -3.94
CA LYS A 130 4.67 -5.94 -4.89
C LYS A 130 5.76 -6.88 -5.38
N THR A 131 5.84 -7.06 -6.69
CA THR A 131 6.93 -7.82 -7.32
C THR A 131 7.76 -6.86 -8.16
N GLU A 132 9.06 -6.90 -7.96
CA GLU A 132 10.02 -6.27 -8.85
C GLU A 132 10.85 -7.34 -9.54
N SER A 133 11.08 -7.17 -10.84
CA SER A 133 11.90 -8.08 -11.64
C SER A 133 13.09 -7.35 -12.24
N VAL A 134 14.26 -7.97 -12.13
CA VAL A 134 15.53 -7.49 -12.68
C VAL A 134 16.16 -8.58 -13.56
N ASP A 135 16.80 -8.19 -14.65
CA ASP A 135 17.52 -9.13 -15.49
C ASP A 135 18.78 -9.62 -14.77
N LYS A 136 19.14 -10.89 -14.95
CA LYS A 136 20.31 -11.48 -14.30
C LYS A 136 21.61 -10.72 -14.55
N GLU A 137 21.79 -10.16 -15.75
CA GLU A 137 22.97 -9.35 -16.09
C GLU A 137 23.02 -8.04 -15.30
N GLU A 138 21.88 -7.37 -15.17
CA GLU A 138 21.74 -6.14 -14.38
C GLU A 138 21.95 -6.42 -12.87
N PHE A 139 21.36 -7.51 -12.36
CA PHE A 139 21.58 -7.96 -11.00
C PHE A 139 23.06 -8.24 -10.72
N ASN A 140 23.71 -9.00 -11.60
CA ASN A 140 25.13 -9.32 -11.47
C ASN A 140 25.98 -8.05 -11.46
N ARG A 141 25.72 -7.09 -12.37
CA ARG A 141 26.42 -5.80 -12.40
C ARG A 141 26.34 -5.06 -11.07
N HIS A 142 25.15 -4.97 -10.47
CA HIS A 142 24.98 -4.29 -9.17
C HIS A 142 25.58 -5.10 -8.01
N SER A 143 25.50 -6.43 -8.04
CA SER A 143 26.12 -7.29 -7.03
C SER A 143 27.65 -7.16 -7.02
N CYS A 144 28.27 -7.05 -8.20
CA CYS A 144 29.71 -6.85 -8.37
C CYS A 144 30.16 -5.46 -7.90
N GLN A 145 29.31 -4.44 -7.99
CA GLN A 145 29.62 -3.11 -7.45
C GLN A 145 29.63 -3.13 -5.91
N ILE A 146 28.79 -3.94 -5.28
CA ILE A 146 28.75 -4.10 -3.82
C ILE A 146 29.92 -4.97 -3.33
N HIS A 147 30.30 -6.01 -4.09
CA HIS A 147 31.42 -6.90 -3.74
C HIS A 147 32.79 -6.39 -4.21
N GLY A 148 32.81 -5.39 -5.10
CA GLY A 148 34.02 -4.72 -5.58
C GLY A 148 34.45 -3.54 -4.71
N ILE A 149 33.68 -3.20 -3.68
CA ILE A 149 34.15 -2.37 -2.57
C ILE A 149 34.87 -3.34 -1.63
N GLU A 150 36.21 -3.36 -1.70
CA GLU A 150 36.98 -4.03 -0.67
C GLU A 150 36.60 -3.39 0.68
N ILE A 151 36.33 -4.21 1.70
CA ILE A 151 36.07 -3.74 3.07
C ILE A 151 37.19 -2.80 3.56
N SER A 152 38.39 -2.92 2.98
CA SER A 152 39.53 -2.01 3.08
C SER A 152 39.19 -0.54 2.79
N ASP A 153 38.35 -0.28 1.78
CA ASP A 153 38.00 1.07 1.32
C ASP A 153 36.90 1.71 2.20
N LEU A 154 36.02 0.89 2.79
CA LEU A 154 35.02 1.35 3.76
C LEU A 154 35.62 1.75 5.11
N LEU A 155 36.76 1.16 5.49
CA LEU A 155 37.48 1.49 6.72
C LEU A 155 38.40 2.71 6.58
N ASN A 156 38.66 3.18 5.36
CA ASN A 156 39.48 4.36 5.06
C ASN A 156 38.67 5.59 4.64
N TRP A 157 37.33 5.51 4.61
CA TRP A 157 36.50 6.67 4.30
C TRP A 157 36.56 7.69 5.45
N ASN A 158 37.44 8.69 5.30
CA ASN A 158 37.49 9.86 6.18
C ASN A 158 36.70 11.01 5.54
N PRO A 159 35.49 11.35 6.04
CA PRO A 159 34.61 12.34 5.41
C PRO A 159 35.10 13.80 5.54
N SER A 160 36.28 14.04 6.12
CA SER A 160 36.79 15.38 6.39
C SER A 160 37.70 15.98 5.31
N LEU A 161 37.70 15.44 4.08
CA LEU A 161 38.58 15.93 3.00
C LEU A 161 37.86 16.49 1.76
N GLU A 162 36.52 16.51 1.72
CA GLU A 162 35.78 17.16 0.62
C GLU A 162 35.61 18.69 0.77
N SER A 163 36.37 19.32 1.67
CA SER A 163 36.51 20.78 1.71
C SER A 163 37.98 21.15 1.56
N LEU A 164 38.51 21.07 0.33
CA LEU A 164 39.57 21.91 -0.23
C LEU A 164 40.02 21.31 -1.57
N THR A 165 39.31 21.65 -2.66
CA THR A 165 39.82 22.33 -3.87
C THR A 165 38.71 22.49 -4.88
#